data_AF-A0A5J4Q7R5-F1
#
_entry.id   AF-A0A5J4Q7R5-F1
#
_cell.length_a   1.000
_cell.length_b   1.000
_cell.length_c   1.000
_cell.angle_alpha   90.00
_cell.angle_beta   90.00
_cell.angle_gamma   90.00
#
_symmetry.space_group_name_H-M   'P 1'
#
loop_
_entity.id
_entity.type
_entity.pdbx_description
1 polymer ?
#
loop_
_entity_poly.entity_id
_entity_poly.type
_entity_poly.pdbx_seq_one_letter_code
_entity_poly.pdbx_strand_id
1 'polypeptide(L)'
;MGGCQLVQNGYGGYIFNNPFAKAMRLFGFTTFAKLLNNAKQIYLAYRENLEKEQTDKEFMAMYEQYEAFDALEEEFFAMEQDLTTQIVAYAKKYLKQFVL
;
A
#
# COMPACT_ATOMS: atom_id res chain seq x y z
N MET A 1 -2.91 -11.23 -5.86
CA MET A 1 -1.70 -10.50 -5.45
C MET A 1 -2.15 -9.10 -5.13
N GLY A 2 -1.84 -8.56 -3.94
CA GLY A 2 -2.55 -7.39 -3.46
C GLY A 2 -2.32 -7.05 -2.00
N GLY A 3 -3.24 -6.32 -1.38
CA GLY A 3 -3.17 -5.86 0.01
C GLY A 3 -2.95 -7.00 1.01
N CYS A 4 -3.67 -8.12 0.86
CA CYS A 4 -3.49 -9.31 1.70
C CYS A 4 -2.07 -9.87 1.62
N GLN A 5 -1.48 -9.97 0.42
CA GLN A 5 -0.11 -10.44 0.23
C GLN A 5 0.91 -9.48 0.86
N LEU A 6 0.71 -8.17 0.71
CA LEU A 6 1.59 -7.16 1.31
C LEU A 6 1.67 -7.34 2.83
N VAL A 7 0.52 -7.56 3.48
CA VAL A 7 0.47 -7.75 4.93
C VAL A 7 1.08 -9.10 5.34
N GLN A 8 0.74 -10.19 4.65
CA GLN A 8 1.29 -11.54 4.91
C GLN A 8 2.81 -11.63 4.69
N ASN A 9 3.35 -10.80 3.81
CA ASN A 9 4.81 -10.65 3.64
C ASN A 9 5.48 -9.80 4.73
N GLY A 10 4.73 -9.35 5.74
CA GLY A 10 5.24 -8.58 6.88
C GLY A 10 5.37 -7.06 6.65
N TYR A 11 4.91 -6.53 5.52
CA TYR A 11 5.04 -5.10 5.20
C TYR A 11 3.92 -4.22 5.76
N GLY A 12 2.81 -4.81 6.23
CA GLY A 12 1.64 -4.07 6.72
C GLY A 12 2.02 -3.05 7.80
N GLY A 13 2.73 -3.50 8.85
CA GLY A 13 3.19 -2.60 9.90
C GLY A 13 4.14 -1.50 9.40
N TYR A 14 5.04 -1.82 8.47
CA TYR A 14 5.99 -0.85 7.92
C TYR A 14 5.29 0.24 7.09
N ILE A 15 4.26 -0.10 6.33
CA ILE A 15 3.52 0.85 5.50
C ILE A 15 2.53 1.67 6.33
N PHE A 16 1.80 1.02 7.25
CA PHE A 16 0.64 1.64 7.90
C PHE A 16 0.92 2.23 9.29
N ASN A 17 1.92 1.74 10.03
CA ASN A 17 2.28 2.32 11.33
C ASN A 17 3.25 3.51 11.19
N ASN A 18 4.02 3.56 10.10
CA ASN A 18 4.87 4.70 9.78
C ASN A 18 4.09 5.85 9.13
N PRO A 19 4.61 7.09 9.15
CA PRO A 19 3.99 8.23 8.47
C PRO A 19 4.14 8.19 6.94
N PHE A 20 4.06 7.02 6.32
CA PHE A 20 4.30 6.83 4.88
C PHE A 20 3.28 7.60 4.02
N ALA A 21 1.98 7.49 4.32
CA ALA A 21 0.95 8.27 3.63
C ALA A 21 1.16 9.79 3.77
N LYS A 22 1.68 10.24 4.92
CA LYS A 22 2.03 11.65 5.14
C LYS A 22 3.23 12.06 4.27
N ALA A 23 4.27 11.23 4.18
CA ALA A 23 5.42 11.48 3.31
C ALA A 23 4.98 11.55 1.83
N MET A 24 4.15 10.61 1.38
CA MET A 24 3.61 10.62 0.01
C MET A 24 2.85 11.91 -0.29
N ARG A 25 2.03 12.40 0.64
CA ARG A 25 1.36 13.70 0.49
C ARG A 25 2.35 14.87 0.40
N LEU A 26 3.39 14.89 1.25
CA LEU A 26 4.42 15.94 1.23
C LEU A 26 5.23 15.96 -0.07
N PHE A 27 5.37 14.81 -0.73
CA PHE A 27 6.04 14.68 -2.02
C PHE A 27 5.13 15.04 -3.21
N GLY A 28 3.85 15.34 -2.96
CA GLY A 28 2.87 15.72 -3.98
C GLY A 28 1.94 14.58 -4.41
N PHE A 29 2.17 13.34 -3.98
CA PHE A 29 1.37 12.16 -4.32
C PHE A 29 0.06 12.09 -3.50
N THR A 30 -0.79 13.10 -3.64
CA THR A 30 -1.96 13.29 -2.78
C THR A 30 -3.01 12.19 -2.95
N THR A 31 -3.28 11.77 -4.19
CA THR A 31 -4.23 10.69 -4.49
C THR A 31 -3.74 9.35 -3.92
N PHE A 32 -2.46 9.03 -4.11
CA PHE A 32 -1.86 7.84 -3.53
C PHE A 32 -1.86 7.87 -2.00
N ALA A 33 -1.60 9.03 -1.39
CA ALA A 33 -1.73 9.19 0.06
C ALA A 33 -3.16 8.95 0.57
N LYS A 34 -4.20 9.29 -0.22
CA LYS A 34 -5.60 8.98 0.12
C LYS A 34 -5.85 7.47 0.07
N LEU A 35 -5.42 6.80 -1.01
CA LEU A 35 -5.48 5.35 -1.15
C LEU A 35 -4.83 4.64 0.05
N LEU A 36 -3.61 5.05 0.43
CA LEU A 36 -2.90 4.48 1.59
C LEU A 36 -3.66 4.65 2.91
N ASN A 37 -4.35 5.78 3.10
CA ASN A 37 -5.17 5.97 4.30
C ASN A 37 -6.41 5.07 4.31
N ASN A 38 -7.03 4.85 3.14
CA ASN A 38 -8.15 3.90 3.02
C ASN A 38 -7.68 2.47 3.33
N ALA A 39 -6.56 2.04 2.73
CA ALA A 39 -5.94 0.74 3.00
C ALA A 39 -5.57 0.58 4.49
N LYS A 40 -5.08 1.65 5.13
CA LYS A 40 -4.78 1.65 6.57
C LYS A 40 -6.01 1.37 7.43
N GLN A 41 -7.20 1.87 7.06
CA GLN A 41 -8.42 1.58 7.82
C GLN A 41 -8.76 0.09 7.82
N ILE A 42 -8.68 -0.54 6.64
CA ILE A 42 -8.91 -1.99 6.49
C ILE A 42 -7.86 -2.77 7.28
N TYR A 43 -6.58 -2.41 7.13
CA TYR A 43 -5.49 -3.03 7.86
C TYR A 43 -5.69 -2.95 9.37
N LEU A 44 -6.03 -1.78 9.92
CA LEU A 44 -6.23 -1.62 11.36
C LEU A 44 -7.46 -2.38 11.87
N ALA A 45 -8.54 -2.43 11.08
CA ALA A 45 -9.75 -3.16 11.44
C ALA A 45 -9.54 -4.68 11.53
N TYR A 46 -8.64 -5.23 10.71
CA TYR A 46 -8.44 -6.67 10.58
C TYR A 46 -7.01 -7.13 10.88
N ARG A 47 -6.21 -6.28 11.53
CA ARG A 47 -4.75 -6.45 11.68
C ARG A 47 -4.35 -7.83 12.20
N GLU A 48 -4.93 -8.25 13.31
CA GLU A 48 -4.60 -9.52 13.95
C GLU A 48 -4.83 -10.71 13.02
N ASN A 49 -5.91 -10.68 12.24
CA ASN A 49 -6.24 -11.72 11.28
C ASN A 49 -5.43 -11.64 9.97
N LEU A 50 -5.04 -10.43 9.56
CA LEU A 50 -4.21 -10.23 8.37
C LEU A 50 -2.74 -10.54 8.61
N GLU A 51 -2.24 -10.40 9.85
CA GLU A 51 -0.82 -10.62 10.21
C GLU A 51 -0.53 -12.02 10.76
N LYS A 52 -1.56 -12.79 11.16
CA LYS A 52 -1.34 -14.17 11.66
C LYS A 52 -0.73 -15.05 10.58
N GLU A 53 0.07 -16.04 10.99
CA GLU A 53 0.52 -17.10 10.09
C GLU A 53 -0.69 -17.87 9.54
N GLN A 54 -0.65 -18.15 8.25
CA GLN A 54 -1.72 -18.83 7.52
C GLN A 54 -1.11 -19.95 6.68
N THR A 55 -1.83 -21.05 6.56
CA THR A 55 -1.55 -22.04 5.51
C THR A 55 -1.88 -21.47 4.13
N ASP A 56 -1.33 -22.06 3.07
CA ASP A 56 -1.63 -21.64 1.69
C ASP A 56 -3.15 -21.61 1.41
N LYS A 57 -3.88 -22.59 1.93
CA LYS A 57 -5.34 -22.66 1.76
C LYS A 57 -6.06 -21.51 2.48
N GLU A 58 -5.65 -21.21 3.71
CA GLU A 58 -6.23 -20.09 4.46
C GLU A 58 -5.89 -18.76 3.81
N PHE A 59 -4.66 -18.62 3.29
CA PHE A 59 -4.24 -17.43 2.55
C PHE A 59 -5.07 -17.23 1.27
N MET A 60 -5.35 -18.30 0.50
CA MET A 60 -6.23 -18.17 -0.66
C MET A 60 -7.64 -17.72 -0.27
N ALA A 61 -8.18 -18.21 0.85
CA ALA A 61 -9.48 -17.77 1.36
C ALA A 61 -9.48 -16.30 1.85
N MET A 62 -8.32 -15.73 2.20
CA MET A 62 -8.24 -14.33 2.61
C MET A 62 -8.62 -13.35 1.49
N TYR A 63 -8.38 -13.71 0.22
CA TYR A 63 -8.78 -12.85 -0.90
C TYR A 63 -10.31 -12.69 -0.95
N GLU A 64 -11.07 -13.74 -0.67
CA GLU A 64 -12.54 -13.66 -0.58
C GLU A 64 -12.99 -12.94 0.70
N GLN A 65 -12.33 -13.18 1.84
CA GLN A 65 -12.72 -12.59 3.13
C GLN A 65 -12.48 -11.08 3.20
N TYR A 66 -11.51 -10.57 2.44
CA TYR A 66 -11.12 -9.17 2.45
C TYR A 66 -11.25 -8.52 1.06
N GLU A 67 -12.37 -8.77 0.38
CA GLU A 67 -12.74 -8.15 -0.91
C GLU A 67 -12.67 -6.61 -0.88
N ALA A 68 -12.72 -6.00 0.31
CA ALA A 68 -12.54 -4.56 0.47
C ALA A 68 -11.16 -4.06 -0.02
N PHE A 69 -10.15 -4.94 -0.11
CA PHE A 69 -8.89 -4.61 -0.77
C PHE A 69 -9.01 -4.56 -2.30
N ASP A 70 -9.94 -5.30 -2.91
CA ASP A 70 -10.07 -5.38 -4.38
C ASP A 70 -10.35 -4.01 -4.99
N ALA A 71 -11.24 -3.23 -4.39
CA ALA A 71 -11.54 -1.86 -4.84
C ALA A 71 -10.32 -0.92 -4.72
N LEU A 72 -9.48 -1.11 -3.69
CA LEU A 72 -8.25 -0.34 -3.53
C LEU A 72 -7.17 -0.79 -4.50
N GLU A 73 -7.12 -2.07 -4.82
CA GLU A 73 -6.21 -2.63 -5.82
C GLU A 73 -6.58 -2.10 -7.21
N GLU A 74 -7.86 -2.08 -7.57
CA GLU A 74 -8.33 -1.47 -8.82
C GLU A 74 -7.99 0.03 -8.88
N GLU A 75 -8.22 0.78 -7.80
CA GLU A 75 -7.86 2.20 -7.73
C GLU A 75 -6.33 2.38 -7.87
N PHE A 76 -5.52 1.51 -7.24
CA PHE A 76 -4.07 1.53 -7.39
C PHE A 76 -3.63 1.24 -8.83
N PHE A 77 -4.16 0.19 -9.47
CA PHE A 77 -3.85 -0.17 -10.84
C PHE A 77 -4.20 0.96 -11.82
N ALA A 78 -5.34 1.62 -11.62
CA ALA A 78 -5.75 2.76 -12.44
C ALA A 78 -4.78 3.95 -12.35
N MET A 79 -4.08 4.13 -11.22
CA MET A 79 -3.12 5.24 -11.02
C MET A 79 -1.65 4.84 -11.12
N GLU A 80 -1.32 3.56 -11.24
CA GLU A 80 0.06 3.04 -11.15
C GLU A 80 1.01 3.71 -12.15
N GLN A 81 0.57 3.87 -13.40
CA GLN A 81 1.39 4.48 -14.45
C GLN A 81 1.66 5.97 -14.19
N ASP A 82 0.65 6.70 -13.73
CA ASP A 82 0.79 8.12 -13.36
C ASP A 82 1.68 8.25 -12.13
N LEU A 83 1.47 7.42 -11.11
CA LEU A 83 2.30 7.37 -9.91
C LEU A 83 3.77 7.12 -10.26
N THR A 84 4.05 6.16 -11.15
CA THR A 84 5.41 5.87 -11.63
C THR A 84 6.02 7.09 -12.30
N THR A 85 5.27 7.77 -13.16
CA THR A 85 5.72 8.99 -13.84
C THR A 85 6.04 10.10 -12.85
N GLN A 86 5.18 10.31 -11.87
CA GLN A 86 5.39 11.30 -10.81
C GLN A 86 6.61 10.95 -9.94
N ILE A 87 6.82 9.67 -9.59
CA ILE A 87 7.99 9.22 -8.80
C ILE A 87 9.28 9.48 -9.56
N VAL A 88 9.33 9.15 -10.86
CA VAL A 88 10.50 9.44 -11.71
C VAL A 88 10.76 10.95 -11.76
N ALA A 89 9.71 11.77 -11.93
CA ALA A 89 9.84 13.22 -11.94
C ALA A 89 10.34 13.76 -10.59
N TYR A 90 9.82 13.25 -9.47
CA TYR A 90 10.26 13.60 -8.12
C TYR A 90 11.74 13.25 -7.91
N ALA A 91 12.15 12.02 -8.22
CA ALA A 91 13.54 11.57 -8.09
C ALA A 91 14.49 12.41 -8.94
N LYS A 92 14.12 12.74 -10.19
CA LYS A 92 14.91 13.64 -11.05
C LYS A 92 15.04 15.05 -10.47
N LYS A 93 13.95 15.61 -9.94
CA LYS A 93 13.93 16.94 -9.32
C LYS A 93 14.84 17.03 -8.09
N TYR A 94 14.88 15.96 -7.30
CA TYR A 94 15.65 15.89 -6.06
C TYR A 94 16.87 14.97 -6.18
N LEU A 95 17.44 14.82 -7.38
CA LEU A 95 18.46 13.80 -7.68
C LEU A 95 19.59 13.75 -6.66
N LYS A 96 20.09 14.89 -6.20
CA LYS A 96 21.17 15.00 -5.19
C LYS A 96 20.86 14.37 -3.82
N GLN A 97 19.59 14.07 -3.52
CA GLN A 97 19.17 13.38 -2.31
C GLN A 97 19.13 11.85 -2.49
N PHE A 98 19.13 11.39 -3.74
CA PHE A 98 19.02 9.97 -4.12
C PHE A 98 20.32 9.39 -4.66
N VAL A 99 21.24 10.23 -5.16
CA VAL A 99 22.59 9.83 -5.54
C VAL A 99 23.56 10.29 -4.44
N LEU A 100 24.41 9.34 -4.00
CA LEU A 100 25.52 9.58 -3.08
C LEU A 100 26.72 10.16 -3.82
#